data_AF-A0A1C3HED3-F1
#
_entry.id   AF-A0A1C3HED3-F1
#
_cell.length_a   1.000
_cell.length_b   1.000
_cell.length_c   1.000
_cell.angle_alpha   90.00
_cell.angle_beta   90.00
_cell.angle_gamma   90.00
#
_symmetry.space_group_name_H-M   'P 1'
#
loop_
_entity.id
_entity.type
_entity.pdbx_description
1 polymer ?
#
loop_
_entity_poly.entity_id
_entity_poly.type
_entity_poly.pdbx_seq_one_letter_code
_entity_poly.pdbx_strand_id
1 'polypeptide(L)'
;MYEIAKRTAGGALLLLLMPLAVWVSGWHWQPGGNEPLLKALYWVTETVTSPWGILTSAILCGWFLWCLRFRLKAAIGLALLLFAALVIGQGVKSLIKDRVQEPRPFVVWLEQTHGVDGKYFYSLHRKERSALVREQLQDQTLVPNWLRKHWQFETGFAFPSGHTMFAATWALLGVGLLWPRRHYKTVALLMVWATSVMGSRLLLGMHWPRDLAMATLISWLLVVVTCWLAQRWFGPLTPPPQEQQEIAARKPEI
;
A
#
# COMPACT_ATOMS: atom_id res chain seq x y z
N MET A 1 1.98 5.79 -24.14
CA MET A 1 1.44 6.21 -22.83
C MET A 1 -0.06 5.92 -22.63
N TYR A 2 -0.95 6.34 -23.54
CA TYR A 2 -2.41 6.20 -23.38
C TYR A 2 -2.87 4.80 -22.91
N GLU A 3 -2.44 3.74 -23.60
CA GLU A 3 -2.81 2.36 -23.23
C GLU A 3 -2.33 1.91 -21.85
N ILE A 4 -1.18 2.42 -21.37
CA ILE A 4 -0.71 2.13 -20.01
C ILE A 4 -1.62 2.85 -19.01
N ALA A 5 -1.91 4.13 -19.25
CA ALA A 5 -2.78 4.93 -18.38
C ALA A 5 -4.20 4.37 -18.30
N LYS A 6 -4.77 3.89 -19.42
CA LYS A 6 -6.08 3.24 -19.46
C LYS A 6 -6.14 1.99 -18.59
N ARG A 7 -5.10 1.15 -18.66
CA ARG A 7 -5.01 -0.08 -17.86
C ARG A 7 -4.78 0.22 -16.39
N THR A 8 -3.88 1.14 -16.05
CA THR A 8 -3.67 1.54 -14.65
C THR A 8 -4.90 2.23 -14.07
N ALA A 9 -5.66 3.00 -14.85
CA ALA A 9 -6.94 3.56 -14.41
C ALA A 9 -7.97 2.46 -14.10
N GLY A 10 -8.10 1.45 -14.97
CA GLY A 10 -8.94 0.27 -14.69
C GLY A 10 -8.52 -0.46 -13.42
N GLY A 11 -7.21 -0.67 -13.22
CA GLY A 11 -6.67 -1.25 -11.99
C GLY A 11 -6.95 -0.39 -10.74
N ALA A 12 -6.85 0.94 -10.86
CA ALA A 12 -7.14 1.86 -9.77
C ALA A 12 -8.63 1.83 -9.40
N LEU A 13 -9.53 1.82 -10.38
CA LEU A 13 -10.96 1.67 -10.15
C LEU A 13 -11.27 0.36 -9.41
N LEU A 14 -10.65 -0.76 -9.80
CA LEU A 14 -10.81 -2.05 -9.10
C LEU A 14 -10.32 -1.99 -7.65
N LEU A 15 -9.14 -1.39 -7.39
CA LEU A 15 -8.62 -1.22 -6.03
C LEU A 15 -9.47 -0.27 -5.18
N LEU A 16 -10.18 0.67 -5.81
CA LEU A 16 -11.09 1.59 -5.11
C LEU A 16 -12.41 0.94 -4.71
N LEU A 17 -12.83 -0.16 -5.34
CA LEU A 17 -14.11 -0.79 -5.03
C LEU A 17 -14.25 -1.17 -3.55
N MET A 18 -13.24 -1.85 -3.00
CA MET A 18 -13.27 -2.28 -1.59
C MET A 18 -13.33 -1.10 -0.60
N PRO A 19 -12.39 -0.13 -0.61
CA PRO A 19 -12.44 0.98 0.35
C PRO A 19 -13.67 1.87 0.16
N LEU A 20 -14.15 2.09 -1.07
CA LEU A 20 -15.38 2.85 -1.29
C LEU A 20 -16.63 2.11 -0.79
N ALA A 21 -16.71 0.79 -0.98
CA ALA A 21 -17.81 -0.02 -0.46
C ALA A 21 -17.85 0.01 1.07
N VAL A 22 -16.69 -0.12 1.73
CA VAL A 22 -16.59 -0.02 3.20
C VAL A 22 -16.90 1.39 3.68
N TRP A 23 -16.54 2.42 2.92
CA TRP A 23 -16.85 3.80 3.27
C TRP A 23 -18.36 4.07 3.20
N VAL A 24 -19.01 3.66 2.11
CA VAL A 24 -20.45 3.87 1.88
C VAL A 24 -21.30 3.04 2.84
N SER A 25 -20.82 1.87 3.28
CA SER A 25 -21.55 1.05 4.26
C SER A 25 -21.62 1.66 5.65
N GLY A 26 -20.86 2.73 5.92
CA GLY A 26 -20.78 3.33 7.26
C GLY A 26 -20.11 2.40 8.27
N TRP A 27 -19.28 1.46 7.82
CA TRP A 27 -18.56 0.56 8.71
C TRP A 27 -17.57 1.32 9.58
N HIS A 28 -17.61 1.05 10.88
CA HIS A 28 -16.68 1.59 11.86
C HIS A 28 -15.91 0.45 12.51
N TRP A 29 -14.61 0.67 12.70
CA TRP A 29 -13.76 -0.30 13.38
C TRP A 29 -14.12 -0.38 14.87
N GLN A 30 -14.11 -1.60 15.41
CA GLN A 30 -14.29 -1.90 16.83
C GLN A 30 -13.23 -2.92 17.26
N PRO A 31 -12.76 -2.90 18.52
CA PRO A 31 -11.82 -3.89 19.02
C PRO A 31 -12.46 -5.28 19.12
N GLY A 32 -11.62 -6.31 19.11
CA GLY A 32 -12.07 -7.70 19.15
C GLY A 32 -12.39 -8.26 17.76
N GLY A 33 -12.91 -9.50 17.73
CA GLY A 33 -13.20 -10.23 16.49
C GLY A 33 -12.44 -11.55 16.39
N ASN A 34 -12.40 -12.11 15.18
CA ASN A 34 -11.74 -13.39 14.92
C ASN A 34 -10.21 -13.22 14.97
N GLU A 35 -9.59 -13.57 16.11
CA GLU A 35 -8.15 -13.44 16.32
C GLU A 35 -7.31 -14.14 15.21
N PRO A 36 -7.60 -15.39 14.79
CA PRO A 36 -6.93 -16.01 13.65
C PRO A 36 -6.94 -15.15 12.37
N LEU A 37 -8.07 -14.53 12.04
CA LEU A 37 -8.19 -13.65 10.88
C LEU A 37 -7.36 -12.37 11.06
N LEU A 38 -7.44 -11.72 12.22
CA LEU A 38 -6.66 -10.53 12.54
C LEU A 38 -5.16 -10.82 12.48
N LYS A 39 -4.73 -11.98 12.98
CA LYS A 39 -3.35 -12.43 12.90
C LYS A 39 -2.92 -12.67 11.45
N ALA A 40 -3.73 -13.35 10.64
CA ALA A 40 -3.43 -13.53 9.21
C ALA A 40 -3.25 -12.18 8.49
N LEU A 41 -4.11 -11.21 8.75
CA LEU A 41 -4.02 -9.85 8.21
C LEU A 41 -2.81 -9.07 8.75
N TYR A 42 -2.39 -9.34 9.97
CA TYR A 42 -1.12 -8.84 10.51
C TYR A 42 0.06 -9.36 9.69
N TRP A 43 0.13 -10.67 9.40
CA TRP A 43 1.19 -11.21 8.53
C TRP A 43 1.17 -10.58 7.14
N VAL A 44 -0.01 -10.31 6.57
CA VAL A 44 -0.12 -9.57 5.30
C VAL A 44 0.46 -8.16 5.43
N THR A 45 0.18 -7.45 6.53
CA THR A 45 0.76 -6.13 6.80
C THR A 45 2.28 -6.18 6.90
N GLU A 46 2.81 -7.20 7.59
CA GLU A 46 4.24 -7.38 7.77
C GLU A 46 4.97 -7.56 6.44
N THR A 47 4.34 -8.12 5.40
CA THR A 47 4.96 -8.20 4.06
C THR A 47 5.34 -6.84 3.46
N VAL A 48 4.81 -5.74 4.01
CA VAL A 48 5.11 -4.35 3.62
C VAL A 48 5.89 -3.61 4.70
N THR A 49 5.75 -3.98 5.98
CA THR A 49 6.46 -3.35 7.10
C THR A 49 7.95 -3.73 7.12
N SER A 50 8.82 -2.79 7.49
CA SER A 50 10.25 -3.08 7.72
C SER A 50 10.43 -4.07 8.88
N PRO A 51 11.29 -5.11 8.76
CA PRO A 51 12.27 -5.35 7.68
C PRO A 51 11.74 -6.14 6.47
N TRP A 52 10.67 -6.92 6.62
CA TRP A 52 10.17 -7.83 5.57
C TRP A 52 9.73 -7.12 4.29
N GLY A 53 9.24 -5.88 4.39
CA GLY A 53 8.93 -5.04 3.23
C GLY A 53 10.12 -4.79 2.31
N ILE A 54 11.35 -4.78 2.83
CA ILE A 54 12.58 -4.65 2.01
C ILE A 54 12.77 -5.91 1.17
N LEU A 55 12.56 -7.09 1.77
CA LEU A 55 12.64 -8.37 1.08
C LEU A 55 11.57 -8.47 -0.02
N THR A 56 10.31 -8.15 0.29
CA THR A 56 9.22 -8.12 -0.69
C THR A 56 9.54 -7.16 -1.85
N SER A 57 10.06 -5.98 -1.55
CA SER A 57 10.50 -5.00 -2.56
C SER A 57 11.60 -5.57 -3.46
N ALA A 58 12.62 -6.21 -2.89
CA ALA A 58 13.73 -6.79 -3.64
C ALA A 58 13.25 -7.90 -4.60
N ILE A 59 12.37 -8.80 -4.11
CA ILE A 59 11.79 -9.88 -4.92
C ILE A 59 10.95 -9.30 -6.06
N LEU A 60 10.06 -8.35 -5.76
CA LEU A 60 9.21 -7.72 -6.78
C LEU A 60 10.05 -6.93 -7.80
N CYS A 61 11.06 -6.18 -7.36
CA CYS A 61 11.99 -5.50 -8.27
C CYS A 61 12.68 -6.49 -9.21
N GLY A 62 13.25 -7.58 -8.68
CA GLY A 62 13.90 -8.61 -9.49
C GLY A 62 12.94 -9.25 -10.49
N TRP A 63 11.73 -9.59 -10.05
CA TRP A 63 10.69 -10.17 -10.90
C TRP A 63 10.24 -9.21 -12.01
N PHE A 64 10.03 -7.92 -11.70
CA PHE A 64 9.65 -6.92 -12.69
C PHE A 64 10.78 -6.65 -13.69
N LEU A 65 12.04 -6.58 -13.25
CA LEU A 65 13.19 -6.46 -14.15
C LEU A 65 13.30 -7.65 -15.10
N TRP A 66 13.05 -8.87 -14.59
CA TRP A 66 12.98 -10.08 -15.42
C TRP A 66 11.85 -10.00 -16.46
N CYS A 67 10.64 -9.65 -16.03
CA CYS A 67 9.49 -9.51 -16.94
C CYS A 67 9.67 -8.38 -17.96
N LEU A 68 10.47 -7.37 -17.65
CA LEU A 68 10.77 -6.22 -18.51
C LEU A 68 12.15 -6.33 -19.18
N ARG A 69 12.75 -7.53 -19.26
CA ARG A 69 14.12 -7.73 -19.78
C ARG A 69 14.36 -7.15 -21.18
N PHE A 70 13.35 -7.15 -22.04
CA PHE A 70 13.42 -6.57 -23.39
C PHE A 70 13.47 -5.04 -23.41
N ARG A 71 13.17 -4.39 -22.28
CA ARG A 71 13.18 -2.93 -22.08
C ARG A 71 13.94 -2.57 -20.80
N LEU A 72 15.04 -3.28 -20.51
CA LEU A 72 15.75 -3.18 -19.23
C LEU A 72 16.19 -1.74 -18.89
N LYS A 73 16.65 -0.96 -19.87
CA LYS A 73 17.01 0.47 -19.66
C LYS A 73 15.83 1.28 -19.11
N ALA A 74 14.64 1.13 -19.70
CA ALA A 74 13.44 1.81 -19.25
C ALA A 74 12.92 1.26 -17.91
N ALA A 75 13.08 -0.04 -17.66
CA ALA A 75 12.71 -0.66 -16.39
C ALA A 75 13.59 -0.18 -15.22
N ILE A 76 14.91 -0.09 -15.43
CA ILE A 76 15.85 0.48 -14.45
C ILE A 76 15.53 1.97 -14.23
N GLY A 77 15.31 2.73 -15.30
CA GLY A 77 14.89 4.14 -15.19
C GLY A 77 13.62 4.31 -14.37
N LEU A 78 12.62 3.45 -14.58
CA LEU A 78 11.38 3.44 -13.79
C LEU A 78 11.64 3.12 -12.31
N ALA A 79 12.47 2.11 -12.01
CA ALA A 79 12.82 1.76 -10.64
C ALA A 79 13.53 2.92 -9.92
N LEU A 80 14.43 3.63 -10.59
CA LEU A 80 15.10 4.82 -10.05
C LEU A 80 14.12 5.96 -9.78
N LEU A 81 13.16 6.21 -10.68
CA LEU A 81 12.13 7.23 -10.49
C LEU A 81 11.21 6.91 -9.31
N LEU A 82 10.82 5.64 -9.14
CA LEU A 82 10.02 5.19 -8.01
C LEU A 82 10.80 5.29 -6.69
N PHE A 83 12.09 4.95 -6.70
CA PHE A 83 12.97 5.12 -5.53
C PHE A 83 13.09 6.61 -5.14
N ALA A 84 13.33 7.49 -6.11
CA ALA A 84 13.36 8.93 -5.88
C ALA A 84 12.03 9.45 -5.31
N ALA A 85 10.89 9.01 -5.87
CA ALA A 85 9.57 9.37 -5.35
C ALA A 85 9.34 8.87 -3.92
N LEU A 86 9.87 7.70 -3.55
CA LEU A 86 9.78 7.17 -2.19
C LEU A 86 10.58 8.03 -1.20
N VAL A 87 11.80 8.44 -1.56
CA VAL A 87 12.64 9.34 -0.75
C VAL A 87 11.95 10.70 -0.58
N ILE A 88 11.43 11.28 -1.67
CA ILE A 88 10.66 12.53 -1.63
C ILE A 88 9.42 12.36 -0.75
N GLY A 89 8.70 11.25 -0.88
CA GLY A 89 7.52 10.94 -0.07
C GLY A 89 7.81 10.87 1.44
N GLN A 90 8.97 10.36 1.84
CA GLN A 90 9.40 10.40 3.24
C GLN A 90 9.65 11.84 3.74
N GLY A 91 10.24 12.70 2.90
CA GLY A 91 10.41 14.12 3.19
C GLY A 91 9.07 14.86 3.31
N VAL A 92 8.18 14.65 2.35
CA VAL A 92 6.82 15.21 2.35
C VAL A 92 6.02 14.75 3.57
N LYS A 93 6.14 13.48 3.97
CA LYS A 93 5.53 12.97 5.21
C LYS A 93 6.02 13.71 6.45
N SER A 94 7.24 14.25 6.46
CA SER A 94 7.71 15.09 7.56
C SER A 94 7.00 16.45 7.60
N LEU A 95 6.68 17.01 6.43
CA LEU A 95 6.05 18.34 6.28
C LEU A 95 4.52 18.31 6.44
N ILE A 96 3.86 17.22 6.00
CA ILE A 96 2.39 17.09 6.05
C ILE A 96 1.87 16.81 7.47
N LYS A 97 2.73 16.34 8.39
CA LYS A 97 2.34 16.02 9.79
C LYS A 97 1.72 17.21 10.53
N ASP A 98 2.02 18.44 10.12
CA ASP A 98 1.48 19.65 10.76
C ASP A 98 0.14 20.11 10.15
N ARG A 99 -0.28 19.53 9.01
CA ARG A 99 -1.47 19.96 8.25
C ARG A 99 -2.65 18.99 8.33
N VAL A 100 -2.40 17.70 8.47
CA VAL A 100 -3.45 16.67 8.52
C VAL A 100 -3.28 15.81 9.77
N GLN A 101 -4.03 16.16 10.81
CA GLN A 101 -3.96 15.54 12.14
C GLN A 101 -5.17 14.64 12.40
N GLU A 102 -5.39 13.64 11.55
CA GLU A 102 -6.54 12.73 11.71
C GLU A 102 -6.19 11.56 12.63
N PRO A 103 -6.98 11.34 13.70
CA PRO A 103 -6.76 10.23 14.63
C PRO A 103 -7.01 8.88 13.95
N ARG A 104 -6.22 7.87 14.33
CA ARG A 104 -6.46 6.50 13.88
C ARG A 104 -7.70 5.91 14.57
N PRO A 105 -8.40 4.96 13.95
CA PRO A 105 -9.57 4.32 14.56
C PRO A 105 -9.31 3.77 15.98
N PHE A 106 -8.15 3.13 16.21
CA PHE A 106 -7.82 2.62 17.55
C PHE A 106 -7.61 3.74 18.59
N VAL A 107 -7.19 4.94 18.17
CA VAL A 107 -6.99 6.09 19.08
C VAL A 107 -8.33 6.67 19.49
N VAL A 108 -9.29 6.76 18.56
CA VAL A 108 -10.67 7.19 18.88
C VAL A 108 -11.31 6.22 19.87
N TRP A 109 -11.09 4.91 19.70
CA TRP A 109 -11.56 3.92 20.66
C TRP A 109 -10.84 4.04 22.03
N LEU A 110 -9.53 4.29 22.03
CA LEU A 110 -8.75 4.50 23.25
C LEU A 110 -9.25 5.74 24.02
N GLU A 111 -9.55 6.83 23.31
CA GLU A 111 -10.14 8.05 23.87
C GLU A 111 -11.49 7.77 24.53
N GLN A 112 -12.37 7.03 23.86
CA GLN A 112 -13.70 6.67 24.39
C GLN A 112 -13.64 5.73 25.59
N THR A 113 -12.68 4.80 25.61
CA THR A 113 -12.62 3.72 26.62
C THR A 113 -11.77 4.11 27.84
N HIS A 114 -10.71 4.88 27.62
CA HIS A 114 -9.71 5.21 28.64
C HIS A 114 -9.62 6.72 28.94
N GLY A 115 -10.43 7.57 28.29
CA GLY A 115 -10.47 9.01 28.55
C GLY A 115 -9.22 9.76 28.10
N VAL A 116 -8.40 9.16 27.22
CA VAL A 116 -7.21 9.81 26.67
C VAL A 116 -7.63 10.76 25.56
N ASP A 117 -7.61 12.08 25.82
CA ASP A 117 -7.88 13.10 24.79
C ASP A 117 -6.97 12.88 23.57
N GLY A 118 -7.58 12.72 22.39
CA GLY A 118 -6.85 12.51 21.14
C GLY A 118 -5.91 13.66 20.82
N LYS A 119 -6.24 14.90 21.19
CA LYS A 119 -5.36 16.06 20.99
C LYS A 119 -4.13 15.98 21.89
N TYR A 120 -4.30 15.63 23.15
CA TYR A 120 -3.19 15.37 24.06
C TYR A 120 -2.30 14.25 23.51
N PHE A 121 -2.90 13.13 23.08
CA PHE A 121 -2.17 12.01 22.50
C PHE A 121 -1.25 12.45 21.37
N TYR A 122 -1.75 13.25 20.42
CA TYR A 122 -0.95 13.68 19.26
C TYR A 122 0.02 14.83 19.55
N SER A 123 -0.15 15.56 20.66
CA SER A 123 0.81 16.58 21.12
C SER A 123 2.12 15.97 21.61
N LEU A 124 2.09 14.73 22.09
CA LEU A 124 3.25 14.01 22.61
C LEU A 124 4.22 13.56 21.50
N HIS A 125 5.50 13.42 21.86
CA HIS A 125 6.51 12.83 20.98
C HIS A 125 6.22 11.34 20.74
N ARG A 126 6.70 10.80 19.61
CA ARG A 126 6.42 9.40 19.19
C ARG A 126 6.73 8.36 20.28
N LYS A 127 7.82 8.55 21.05
CA LYS A 127 8.20 7.65 22.14
C LYS A 127 7.20 7.68 23.29
N GLU A 128 6.73 8.86 23.66
CA GLU A 128 5.75 9.07 24.73
C GLU A 128 4.37 8.53 24.31
N ARG A 129 3.96 8.74 23.05
CA ARG A 129 2.75 8.11 22.49
C ARG A 129 2.81 6.59 22.58
N SER A 130 3.96 6.00 22.24
CA SER A 130 4.15 4.56 22.34
C SER A 130 4.08 4.06 23.79
N ALA A 131 4.59 4.83 24.75
CA ALA A 131 4.51 4.50 26.17
C ALA A 131 3.08 4.59 26.69
N LEU A 132 2.34 5.64 26.31
CA LEU A 132 0.95 5.84 26.69
C LEU A 132 0.04 4.73 26.15
N VAL A 133 0.21 4.32 24.89
CA VAL A 133 -0.50 3.15 24.34
C VAL A 133 -0.15 1.87 25.11
N ARG A 134 1.12 1.72 25.53
CA ARG A 134 1.55 0.54 26.30
C ARG A 134 0.88 0.49 27.67
N GLU A 135 0.88 1.60 28.39
CA GLU A 135 0.32 1.74 29.73
C GLU A 135 -1.20 1.53 29.71
N GLN A 136 -1.92 2.24 28.84
CA GLN A 136 -3.39 2.15 28.77
C GLN A 136 -3.90 0.77 28.33
N LEU A 137 -3.08 0.03 27.57
CA LEU A 137 -3.46 -1.29 27.10
C LEU A 137 -2.89 -2.42 27.96
N GLN A 138 -2.13 -2.16 29.04
CA GLN A 138 -1.47 -3.23 29.83
C GLN A 138 -2.44 -4.30 30.31
N ASP A 139 -3.60 -3.88 30.83
CA ASP A 139 -4.61 -4.75 31.44
C ASP A 139 -5.77 -5.12 30.49
N GLN A 140 -5.68 -4.73 29.21
CA GLN A 140 -6.74 -5.00 28.23
C GLN A 140 -6.65 -6.42 27.65
N THR A 141 -7.71 -7.21 27.83
CA THR A 141 -7.83 -8.59 27.32
C THR A 141 -8.38 -8.67 25.90
N LEU A 142 -9.08 -7.62 25.44
CA LEU A 142 -9.70 -7.55 24.11
C LEU A 142 -8.68 -7.41 22.96
N VAL A 143 -7.47 -6.95 23.27
CA VAL A 143 -6.42 -6.68 22.27
C VAL A 143 -5.23 -7.61 22.52
N PRO A 144 -4.97 -8.57 21.60
CA PRO A 144 -3.84 -9.48 21.71
C PRO A 144 -2.50 -8.74 21.81
N ASN A 145 -1.54 -9.35 22.51
CA ASN A 145 -0.21 -8.77 22.75
C ASN A 145 0.53 -8.37 21.46
N TRP A 146 0.36 -9.12 20.38
CA TRP A 146 0.98 -8.83 19.09
C TRP A 146 0.38 -7.56 18.44
N LEU A 147 -0.94 -7.35 18.55
CA LEU A 147 -1.62 -6.17 18.01
C LEU A 147 -1.26 -4.93 18.82
N ARG A 148 -1.18 -5.07 20.14
CA ARG A 148 -0.72 -4.01 21.06
C ARG A 148 0.67 -3.51 20.69
N LYS A 149 1.62 -4.41 20.41
CA LYS A 149 2.96 -4.06 19.94
C LYS A 149 2.93 -3.35 18.59
N HIS A 150 2.05 -3.78 17.68
CA HIS A 150 1.86 -3.12 16.39
C HIS A 150 1.39 -1.67 16.55
N TRP A 151 0.38 -1.42 17.40
CA TRP A 151 -0.11 -0.06 17.67
C TRP A 151 0.93 0.84 18.33
N GLN A 152 1.73 0.30 19.27
CA GLN A 152 2.86 1.02 19.88
C GLN A 152 3.91 1.44 18.84
N PHE A 153 4.18 0.60 17.84
CA PHE A 153 5.13 0.93 16.77
C PHE A 153 4.58 2.01 15.81
N GLU A 154 3.27 1.96 15.55
CA GLU A 154 2.55 2.74 14.54
C GLU A 154 1.72 3.91 15.12
N THR A 155 2.32 4.69 16.03
CA THR A 155 1.66 5.85 16.68
C THR A 155 1.66 7.15 15.85
N GLY A 156 1.79 7.05 14.52
CA GLY A 156 1.67 8.20 13.63
C GLY A 156 0.22 8.62 13.42
N PHE A 157 0.00 9.79 12.81
CA PHE A 157 -1.31 10.13 12.25
C PHE A 157 -1.77 9.07 11.23
N ALA A 158 -3.09 9.02 10.99
CA ALA A 158 -3.67 8.07 10.04
C ALA A 158 -3.25 8.37 8.60
N PHE A 159 -3.18 9.63 8.20
CA PHE A 159 -2.86 9.99 6.81
C PHE A 159 -1.36 10.33 6.60
N PRO A 160 -0.74 9.96 5.47
CA PRO A 160 -1.18 9.01 4.44
C PRO A 160 -0.81 7.54 4.74
N SER A 161 -1.55 6.59 4.17
CA SER A 161 -1.30 5.15 4.32
C SER A 161 -0.13 4.67 3.44
N GLY A 162 1.08 4.66 4.00
CA GLY A 162 2.29 4.18 3.30
C GLY A 162 2.18 2.73 2.84
N HIS A 163 1.58 1.85 3.64
CA HIS A 163 1.36 0.44 3.27
C HIS A 163 0.48 0.29 2.04
N THR A 164 -0.65 1.01 2.01
CA THR A 164 -1.56 1.04 0.86
C THR A 164 -0.86 1.61 -0.36
N MET A 165 -0.14 2.71 -0.20
CA MET A 165 0.57 3.34 -1.32
C MET A 165 1.58 2.38 -1.96
N PHE A 166 2.34 1.65 -1.14
CA PHE A 166 3.32 0.67 -1.60
C PHE A 166 2.66 -0.49 -2.35
N ALA A 167 1.67 -1.15 -1.74
CA ALA A 167 1.02 -2.32 -2.34
C ALA A 167 0.23 -1.95 -3.60
N ALA A 168 -0.51 -0.83 -3.58
CA ALA A 168 -1.24 -0.33 -4.73
C ALA A 168 -0.31 0.03 -5.90
N THR A 169 0.84 0.68 -5.63
CA THR A 169 1.82 1.01 -6.68
C THR A 169 2.29 -0.25 -7.42
N TRP A 170 2.65 -1.31 -6.69
CA TRP A 170 3.06 -2.59 -7.28
C TRP A 170 1.95 -3.26 -8.10
N ALA A 171 0.73 -3.30 -7.56
CA ALA A 171 -0.42 -3.85 -8.26
C ALA A 171 -0.72 -3.09 -9.56
N LEU A 172 -0.72 -1.75 -9.51
CA LEU A 172 -0.95 -0.89 -10.66
C LEU A 172 0.17 -1.01 -11.71
N LEU A 173 1.43 -1.12 -11.30
CA LEU A 173 2.54 -1.45 -12.22
C LEU A 173 2.33 -2.82 -12.87
N GLY A 174 1.85 -3.81 -12.11
CA GLY A 174 1.48 -5.12 -12.64
C GLY A 174 0.44 -5.01 -13.76
N VAL A 175 -0.69 -4.36 -13.49
CA VAL A 175 -1.75 -4.14 -14.49
C VAL A 175 -1.24 -3.31 -15.68
N GLY A 176 -0.47 -2.25 -15.41
CA GLY A 176 0.02 -1.31 -16.41
C GLY A 176 1.13 -1.85 -17.31
N LEU A 177 1.98 -2.76 -16.84
CA LEU A 177 3.17 -3.20 -17.57
C LEU A 177 3.18 -4.69 -17.88
N LEU A 178 2.61 -5.53 -17.02
CA LEU A 178 2.70 -7.00 -17.15
C LEU A 178 1.47 -7.61 -17.85
N TRP A 179 0.34 -6.91 -17.89
CA TRP A 179 -0.87 -7.37 -18.59
C TRP A 179 -0.66 -7.66 -20.09
N PRO A 180 0.00 -6.80 -20.90
CA PRO A 180 0.23 -7.06 -22.32
C PRO A 180 1.22 -8.21 -22.55
N ARG A 181 2.02 -8.50 -21.53
CA ARG A 181 3.02 -9.58 -21.49
C ARG A 181 2.43 -10.92 -21.01
N ARG A 182 1.11 -10.95 -20.79
CA ARG A 182 0.32 -12.13 -20.37
C ARG A 182 0.73 -12.72 -19.02
N HIS A 183 1.38 -11.95 -18.15
CA HIS A 183 1.64 -12.37 -16.77
C HIS A 183 0.39 -12.21 -15.89
N TYR A 184 -0.75 -12.74 -16.33
CA TYR A 184 -2.05 -12.58 -15.66
C TYR A 184 -2.05 -13.12 -14.23
N LYS A 185 -1.33 -14.23 -13.98
CA LYS A 185 -1.16 -14.79 -12.63
C LYS A 185 -0.48 -13.81 -11.68
N THR A 186 0.60 -13.15 -12.14
CA THR A 186 1.28 -12.11 -11.35
C THR A 186 0.36 -10.93 -11.07
N VAL A 187 -0.37 -10.47 -12.08
CA VAL A 187 -1.29 -9.34 -11.91
C VAL A 187 -2.39 -9.68 -10.91
N ALA A 188 -3.02 -10.85 -11.03
CA ALA A 188 -4.04 -11.30 -10.10
C ALA A 188 -3.50 -11.41 -8.66
N LEU A 189 -2.32 -12.01 -8.48
CA LEU A 189 -1.68 -12.14 -7.18
C LEU A 189 -1.41 -10.77 -6.54
N LEU A 190 -0.90 -9.81 -7.30
CA LEU A 190 -0.62 -8.46 -6.81
C LEU A 190 -1.89 -7.70 -6.45
N MET A 191 -2.97 -7.82 -7.25
CA MET A 191 -4.25 -7.18 -6.98
C MET A 191 -4.91 -7.74 -5.71
N VAL A 192 -4.88 -9.06 -5.53
CA VAL A 192 -5.37 -9.73 -4.32
C VAL A 192 -4.52 -9.30 -3.12
N TRP A 193 -3.19 -9.35 -3.23
CA TRP A 193 -2.29 -8.93 -2.17
C TRP A 193 -2.50 -7.46 -1.76
N ALA A 194 -2.60 -6.54 -2.72
CA ALA A 194 -2.87 -5.13 -2.43
C ALA A 194 -4.21 -4.92 -1.73
N THR A 195 -5.26 -5.61 -2.17
CA THR A 195 -6.57 -5.56 -1.52
C THR A 195 -6.52 -6.13 -0.10
N SER A 196 -5.77 -7.21 0.13
CA SER A 196 -5.57 -7.79 1.46
C SER A 196 -4.76 -6.87 2.39
N VAL A 197 -3.74 -6.17 1.88
CA VAL A 197 -3.01 -5.13 2.63
C VAL A 197 -3.95 -3.98 3.00
N MET A 198 -4.81 -3.55 2.08
CA MET A 198 -5.82 -2.54 2.36
C MET A 198 -6.80 -3.03 3.44
N GLY A 199 -7.29 -4.27 3.33
CA GLY A 199 -8.20 -4.86 4.31
C GLY A 199 -7.57 -4.98 5.69
N SER A 200 -6.28 -5.32 5.77
CA SER A 200 -5.57 -5.40 7.04
C SER A 200 -5.47 -4.03 7.72
N ARG A 201 -5.28 -2.95 6.96
CA ARG A 201 -5.25 -1.59 7.51
C ARG A 201 -6.55 -1.17 8.18
N LEU A 202 -7.68 -1.59 7.62
CA LEU A 202 -9.01 -1.34 8.18
C LEU A 202 -9.24 -2.18 9.44
N LEU A 203 -9.07 -3.51 9.33
CA LEU A 203 -9.39 -4.45 10.40
C LEU A 203 -8.45 -4.37 11.61
N LEU A 204 -7.20 -3.93 11.40
CA LEU A 204 -6.26 -3.67 12.50
C LEU A 204 -6.46 -2.27 13.13
N GLY A 205 -7.47 -1.51 12.72
CA GLY A 205 -7.83 -0.21 13.30
C GLY A 205 -6.84 0.91 12.98
N MET A 206 -6.14 0.80 11.85
CA MET A 206 -5.00 1.67 11.54
C MET A 206 -5.33 2.87 10.67
N HIS A 207 -6.30 2.73 9.78
CA HIS A 207 -6.69 3.76 8.82
C HIS A 207 -8.20 3.73 8.58
N TRP A 208 -8.72 4.86 8.12
CA TRP A 208 -10.09 4.96 7.64
C TRP A 208 -10.18 4.53 6.16
N PRO A 209 -11.36 4.10 5.68
CA PRO A 209 -11.56 3.77 4.26
C PRO A 209 -11.20 4.92 3.31
N ARG A 210 -11.42 6.17 3.74
CA ARG A 210 -11.02 7.38 3.01
C ARG A 210 -9.50 7.46 2.81
N ASP A 211 -8.70 7.13 3.82
CA ASP A 211 -7.24 7.14 3.73
C ASP A 211 -6.75 6.19 2.64
N LEU A 212 -7.36 5.01 2.56
CA LEU A 212 -7.05 3.98 1.57
C LEU A 212 -7.44 4.44 0.16
N ALA A 213 -8.62 5.03 0.00
CA ALA A 213 -9.05 5.56 -1.29
C ALA A 213 -8.09 6.65 -1.80
N MET A 214 -7.72 7.60 -0.93
CA MET A 214 -6.76 8.64 -1.25
C MET A 214 -5.36 8.08 -1.54
N ALA A 215 -4.89 7.11 -0.76
CA ALA A 215 -3.61 6.43 -1.01
C ALA A 215 -3.60 5.73 -2.37
N THR A 216 -4.67 5.04 -2.76
CA THR A 216 -4.82 4.41 -4.08
C THR A 216 -4.77 5.44 -5.21
N LEU A 217 -5.45 6.59 -5.05
CA LEU A 217 -5.42 7.67 -6.04
C LEU A 217 -4.02 8.29 -6.19
N ILE A 218 -3.33 8.53 -5.07
CA ILE A 218 -1.96 9.03 -5.08
C ILE A 218 -1.03 8.03 -5.76
N SER A 219 -1.15 6.74 -5.45
CA SER A 219 -0.37 5.67 -6.11
C SER A 219 -0.65 5.61 -7.61
N TRP A 220 -1.91 5.75 -8.03
CA TRP A 220 -2.26 5.78 -9.45
C TRP A 220 -1.61 6.95 -10.17
N LEU A 221 -1.70 8.16 -9.62
CA LEU A 221 -1.05 9.34 -10.18
C LEU A 221 0.47 9.15 -10.24
N LEU A 222 1.07 8.65 -9.16
CA LEU A 222 2.50 8.36 -9.08
C LEU A 222 2.92 7.37 -10.17
N VAL A 223 2.19 6.27 -10.37
CA VAL A 223 2.48 5.27 -11.41
C VAL A 223 2.35 5.87 -12.80
N VAL A 224 1.31 6.66 -13.08
CA VAL A 224 1.12 7.31 -14.38
C VAL A 224 2.27 8.27 -14.68
N VAL A 225 2.64 9.13 -13.72
CA VAL A 225 3.72 10.11 -13.88
C VAL A 225 5.07 9.43 -14.06
N THR A 226 5.40 8.45 -13.22
CA THR A 226 6.68 7.73 -13.30
C THR A 226 6.80 6.91 -14.58
N CYS A 227 5.73 6.26 -15.04
CA CYS A 227 5.72 5.55 -16.33
C CYS A 227 5.82 6.51 -17.53
N TRP A 228 5.24 7.71 -17.44
CA TRP A 228 5.36 8.74 -18.46
C TRP A 228 6.80 9.31 -18.52
N LEU A 229 7.39 9.64 -17.38
CA LEU A 229 8.78 10.07 -17.28
C LEU A 229 9.75 8.99 -17.77
N ALA A 230 9.51 7.73 -17.39
CA ALA A 230 10.30 6.60 -17.86
C ALA A 230 10.25 6.47 -19.39
N GLN A 231 9.06 6.61 -19.99
CA GLN A 231 8.89 6.64 -21.45
C GLN A 231 9.61 7.80 -22.11
N ARG A 232 9.55 8.99 -21.49
CA ARG A 232 10.15 10.22 -22.01
C ARG A 232 11.68 10.20 -21.97
N TRP A 233 12.27 9.68 -20.90
CA TRP A 233 13.72 9.76 -20.67
C TRP A 233 14.48 8.49 -21.01
N PHE A 234 13.85 7.32 -20.91
CA PHE A 234 14.53 6.02 -21.07
C PHE A 234 13.93 5.15 -22.19
N GLY A 235 12.88 5.63 -22.87
CA GLY A 235 12.26 4.97 -24.02
C GLY A 235 11.02 4.11 -23.68
N PRO A 236 10.36 3.52 -24.70
CA PRO A 236 9.06 2.90 -24.55
C PRO A 236 9.06 1.67 -23.64
N LEU A 237 8.06 1.56 -22.76
CA LEU A 237 7.81 0.40 -21.89
C LEU A 237 6.94 -0.68 -22.54
N THR A 238 6.42 -0.41 -23.75
CA THR A 238 5.63 -1.36 -24.53
C THR A 238 6.50 -2.50 -25.07
N PRO A 239 5.94 -3.72 -25.19
CA PRO A 239 6.69 -4.87 -25.67
C PRO A 239 7.18 -4.63 -27.11
N PRO A 240 8.51 -4.71 -27.37
CA PRO A 240 9.04 -4.62 -28.73
C PRO A 240 8.60 -5.82 -29.59
N PRO A 241 8.74 -5.75 -30.93
CA PRO A 241 8.32 -6.84 -31.83
C PRO A 241 8.90 -8.21 -31.45
N GLN A 242 10.16 -8.26 -31.02
CA GLN A 242 10.80 -9.48 -30.52
C GLN A 242 10.06 -10.09 -29.32
N GLU A 243 9.67 -9.26 -28.35
CA GLU A 243 8.90 -9.70 -27.18
C GLU A 243 7.49 -10.14 -27.59
N GLN A 244 6.87 -9.46 -28.57
CA GLN A 244 5.55 -9.83 -29.07
C GLN A 244 5.54 -11.20 -29.75
N GLN A 245 6.59 -11.53 -30.51
CA GLN A 245 6.77 -12.86 -31.11
C GLN A 245 6.89 -13.94 -30.03
N GLU A 246 7.67 -13.71 -28.98
CA GLU A 246 7.80 -14.64 -27.86
C GLU A 246 6.47 -14.79 -27.09
N ILE A 247 5.73 -13.70 -26.87
CA ILE A 247 4.40 -13.73 -26.24
C ILE A 247 3.41 -14.52 -27.11
N ALA A 248 3.48 -14.39 -28.44
CA ALA A 248 2.62 -15.10 -29.36
C ALA A 248 2.93 -16.61 -29.39
N ALA A 249 4.22 -16.99 -29.36
CA ALA A 249 4.66 -18.38 -29.33
C ALA A 249 4.28 -19.12 -28.04
N ARG A 250 4.06 -18.40 -26.93
CA ARG A 250 3.54 -18.95 -25.67
C ARG A 250 2.03 -19.25 -25.70
N LYS A 251 1.32 -18.98 -26.81
CA LYS A 251 -0.05 -19.45 -26.97
C LYS A 251 -0.01 -20.99 -27.03
N PRO A 252 -0.74 -21.71 -26.16
CA PRO A 252 -1.03 -23.10 -26.47
C PRO A 252 -1.74 -23.12 -27.83
N GLU A 253 -1.29 -23.97 -28.74
CA GLU A 253 -2.12 -24.38 -29.87
C GLU A 253 -3.40 -24.94 -29.26
N ILE A 254 -4.52 -24.27 -29.56
CA ILE A 254 -5.86 -24.71 -29.16
C ILE A 254 -6.37 -25.65 -30.24
#